data_AF-A0A2Z5UDZ9-F1
#
_entry.id   AF-A0A2Z5UDZ9-F1
#
_cell.length_a   1.000
_cell.length_b   1.000
_cell.length_c   1.000
_cell.angle_alpha   90.00
_cell.angle_beta   90.00
_cell.angle_gamma   90.00
#
_symmetry.space_group_name_H-M   'P 1'
#
loop_
_entity.id
_entity.type
_entity.pdbx_description
1 polymer ?
#
loop_
_entity_poly.entity_id
_entity_poly.type
_entity_poly.pdbx_seq_one_letter_code
_entity_poly.pdbx_strand_id
1 'polypeptide(L)'
;MNAVTITAKGQVTLRKELLRHLGVHPGDKISFDKLPGGEIKIRAIRPSGKIEDFFGSLKREGQRPISIEEMNEAIEKGWAGQL
;
A
#
# COMPACT_ATOMS: atom_id res chain seq x y z
N MET A 1 2.35 15.99 -25.84
CA MET A 1 1.47 14.83 -26.08
C MET A 1 2.26 13.58 -25.65
N ASN A 2 1.88 12.93 -24.56
CA ASN A 2 2.58 11.72 -24.10
C ASN A 2 1.97 10.51 -24.80
N ALA A 3 2.60 10.03 -25.87
CA ALA A 3 2.20 8.83 -26.59
C ALA A 3 3.11 7.65 -26.22
N VAL A 4 2.51 6.46 -26.12
CA VAL A 4 3.23 5.21 -25.90
C VAL A 4 2.90 4.24 -27.04
N THR A 5 3.93 3.66 -27.64
CA THR A 5 3.77 2.69 -28.73
C THR A 5 3.36 1.33 -28.15
N ILE A 6 2.36 0.71 -28.78
CA ILE A 6 1.96 -0.66 -28.48
C ILE A 6 3.04 -1.60 -29.01
N THR A 7 3.51 -2.53 -28.17
CA THR A 7 4.48 -3.54 -28.61
C THR A 7 3.83 -4.56 -29.55
N ALA A 8 4.64 -5.35 -30.27
CA ALA A 8 4.12 -6.42 -31.13
C ALA A 8 3.23 -7.45 -30.39
N LYS A 9 3.39 -7.56 -29.06
CA LYS A 9 2.57 -8.42 -28.19
C LYS A 9 1.30 -7.73 -27.68
N GLY A 10 1.00 -6.51 -28.12
CA GLY A 10 -0.17 -5.76 -27.67
C GLY A 10 -0.01 -5.12 -26.29
N GLN A 11 1.22 -4.96 -25.77
CA GLN A 11 1.47 -4.39 -24.45
C GLN A 11 1.81 -2.89 -24.54
N VAL A 12 1.46 -2.14 -23.50
CA VAL A 12 1.90 -0.75 -23.29
C VAL A 12 2.69 -0.64 -21.99
N THR A 13 3.69 0.23 -21.96
CA THR A 13 4.51 0.44 -20.75
C THR A 13 4.13 1.76 -20.09
N LEU A 14 3.64 1.71 -18.85
CA LEU A 14 3.41 2.91 -18.05
C LEU A 14 4.74 3.45 -17.51
N ARG A 15 5.11 4.67 -17.93
CA ARG A 15 6.34 5.33 -17.45
C ARG A 15 6.20 5.77 -16.00
N LYS A 16 7.34 6.01 -15.34
CA LYS A 16 7.44 6.38 -13.89
C LYS A 16 6.46 7.47 -13.47
N GLU A 17 6.25 8.49 -14.30
CA GLU A 17 5.32 9.58 -14.02
C GLU A 17 3.85 9.11 -13.91
N LEU A 18 3.40 8.24 -14.82
CA LEU A 18 2.05 7.68 -14.79
C LEU A 18 1.86 6.69 -13.65
N LEU A 19 2.87 5.87 -13.34
CA LEU A 19 2.85 4.98 -12.17
C LEU A 19 2.69 5.78 -10.87
N ARG A 20 3.46 6.87 -10.72
CA ARG A 20 3.36 7.78 -9.57
C ARG A 20 2.00 8.47 -9.49
N HIS A 21 1.46 8.90 -10.64
CA HIS A 21 0.12 9.50 -10.69
C HIS A 21 -0.99 8.52 -10.26
N LEU A 22 -0.87 7.24 -10.67
CA LEU A 22 -1.78 6.18 -10.25
C LEU A 22 -1.55 5.72 -8.79
N GLY A 23 -0.37 6.00 -8.24
CA GLY A 23 0.03 5.57 -6.89
C GLY A 23 0.27 4.07 -6.77
N VAL A 24 0.79 3.44 -7.84
CA VAL A 24 1.02 1.99 -7.91
C VAL A 24 2.51 1.64 -7.96
N HIS A 25 2.85 0.48 -7.41
CA HIS A 25 4.19 -0.09 -7.28
C HIS A 25 4.28 -1.46 -7.99
N PRO A 26 5.50 -1.99 -8.22
CA PRO A 26 5.65 -3.36 -8.74
C PRO A 26 4.89 -4.38 -7.88
N GLY A 27 4.01 -5.16 -8.50
CA GLY A 27 3.14 -6.13 -7.83
C GLY A 27 1.71 -5.66 -7.60
N ASP A 28 1.45 -4.35 -7.65
CA ASP A 28 0.10 -3.81 -7.55
C ASP A 28 -0.73 -4.13 -8.80
N LYS A 29 -2.04 -4.28 -8.61
CA LYS A 29 -3.00 -4.52 -9.70
C LYS A 29 -3.67 -3.23 -10.13
N ILE A 30 -4.00 -3.13 -11.42
CA ILE A 30 -4.78 -2.03 -12.00
C ILE A 30 -6.03 -2.59 -12.70
N SER A 31 -7.10 -1.81 -12.72
CA SER A 31 -8.33 -2.12 -13.45
C SER A 31 -8.50 -1.19 -14.66
N PHE A 32 -9.27 -1.65 -15.63
CA PHE A 32 -9.58 -0.92 -16.87
C PHE A 32 -11.10 -0.84 -17.03
N ASP A 33 -11.63 0.37 -17.14
CA ASP A 33 -13.02 0.62 -17.51
C ASP A 33 -13.07 1.12 -18.97
N LYS A 34 -13.87 0.48 -19.83
CA LYS A 34 -14.11 0.98 -21.19
C LYS A 34 -15.10 2.14 -21.14
N LEU A 35 -14.79 3.22 -21.84
CA LEU A 35 -15.65 4.38 -21.99
C LEU A 35 -16.09 4.55 -23.46
N PRO A 36 -17.18 5.28 -23.74
CA PRO A 36 -17.56 5.65 -25.10
C PRO A 36 -16.43 6.38 -25.85
N GLY A 37 -16.44 6.35 -27.18
CA GLY A 37 -15.42 7.03 -27.99
C GLY A 37 -14.07 6.31 -28.09
N GLY A 38 -13.98 5.05 -27.63
CA GLY A 38 -12.74 4.27 -27.68
C GLY A 38 -11.76 4.58 -26.55
N GLU A 39 -12.23 5.26 -25.51
CA GLU A 39 -11.43 5.61 -24.34
C GLU A 39 -11.39 4.47 -23.31
N ILE A 40 -10.31 4.44 -22.53
CA ILE A 40 -10.14 3.51 -21.41
C ILE A 40 -9.71 4.32 -20.18
N LYS A 41 -10.39 4.11 -19.06
CA LYS A 41 -10.00 4.65 -17.76
C LYS A 41 -9.23 3.59 -16.98
N ILE A 42 -8.04 3.95 -16.53
CA ILE A 42 -7.17 3.09 -15.73
C ILE A 42 -7.27 3.51 -14.26
N ARG A 43 -7.41 2.55 -13.34
CA ARG A 43 -7.43 2.80 -11.89
C ARG A 43 -6.53 1.83 -11.15
N ALA A 44 -5.95 2.27 -10.05
CA ALA A 44 -5.29 1.37 -9.10
C ALA A 44 -6.35 0.52 -8.37
N ILE A 45 -6.14 -0.79 -8.32
CA ILE A 45 -6.92 -1.67 -7.43
C ILE A 45 -6.29 -1.56 -6.06
N ARG A 46 -6.94 -0.80 -5.17
CA ARG A 46 -6.52 -0.70 -3.78
C ARG A 46 -7.02 -1.93 -3.02
N PRO A 47 -6.25 -2.46 -2.06
CA PRO A 47 -6.76 -3.46 -1.14
C PRO A 47 -8.06 -2.96 -0.51
N SER A 48 -9.11 -3.75 -0.63
CA SER A 48 -10.33 -3.52 0.13
C SER A 48 -10.06 -3.98 1.56
N GLY A 49 -10.01 -3.03 2.48
CA GLY A 49 -9.90 -3.29 3.91
C GLY A 49 -10.46 -2.08 4.64
N LYS A 50 -11.19 -2.34 5.72
CA LYS A 50 -11.66 -1.31 6.64
C LYS A 50 -10.54 -1.03 7.63
N ILE A 51 -10.39 0.23 8.06
CA ILE A 51 -9.41 0.57 9.12
C ILE A 51 -9.72 -0.22 10.39
N GLU A 52 -11.01 -0.48 10.59
CA GLU A 52 -11.57 -1.31 11.65
C GLU A 52 -11.01 -2.73 11.65
N ASP A 53 -10.64 -3.29 10.49
CA ASP A 53 -10.04 -4.63 10.40
C ASP A 53 -8.61 -4.67 10.99
N PHE A 54 -7.96 -3.51 11.15
CA PHE A 54 -6.64 -3.41 11.78
C PHE A 54 -6.71 -3.28 13.30
N PHE A 55 -7.87 -2.95 13.86
CA PHE A 55 -8.03 -2.73 15.30
C PHE A 55 -7.79 -4.03 16.07
N GLY A 56 -6.92 -3.96 17.08
CA GLY A 56 -6.56 -5.13 17.87
C GLY A 56 -5.61 -6.10 17.19
N SER A 57 -5.03 -5.77 16.03
CA SER A 57 -4.05 -6.61 15.32
C SER A 57 -2.81 -6.98 16.16
N LEU A 58 -2.50 -6.21 17.21
CA LEU A 58 -1.42 -6.47 18.15
C LEU A 58 -1.87 -7.16 19.47
N LYS A 59 -3.17 -7.40 19.65
CA LYS A 59 -3.71 -8.01 20.87
C LYS A 59 -3.28 -9.47 20.99
N ARG A 60 -2.78 -9.87 22.16
CA ARG A 60 -2.50 -11.27 22.50
C ARG A 60 -3.37 -11.71 23.67
N GLU A 61 -3.89 -12.93 23.64
CA GLU A 61 -4.64 -13.48 24.77
C GLU A 61 -3.74 -13.56 26.01
N GLY A 62 -4.27 -13.13 27.16
CA GLY A 62 -3.52 -13.09 28.41
C GLY A 62 -2.47 -11.97 28.51
N GLN A 63 -2.38 -11.06 27.53
CA GLN A 63 -1.46 -9.93 27.63
C GLN A 63 -1.85 -9.03 28.81
N ARG A 64 -0.92 -8.87 29.76
CA ARG A 64 -1.13 -7.93 30.86
C ARG A 64 -1.11 -6.49 30.35
N PRO A 65 -1.93 -5.59 30.91
CA PRO A 65 -1.73 -4.16 30.76
C PRO A 65 -0.34 -3.76 31.27
N ILE A 66 0.34 -2.90 30.52
CA ILE A 66 1.59 -2.26 30.94
C ILE A 66 1.32 -0.80 31.25
N SER A 67 1.92 -0.28 32.33
CA SER A 67 1.84 1.14 32.65
C SER A 67 2.73 1.97 31.69
N ILE A 68 2.54 3.28 31.70
CA ILE A 68 3.38 4.20 30.91
C ILE A 68 4.83 4.14 31.41
N GLU A 69 5.01 4.02 32.72
CA GLU A 69 6.32 3.90 33.37
C GLU A 69 7.05 2.63 32.90
N GLU A 70 6.37 1.49 32.89
CA GLU A 70 6.94 0.22 32.41
C GLU A 70 7.28 0.27 30.91
N MET A 71 6.48 0.98 30.12
CA MET A 71 6.73 1.20 28.70
C MET A 71 7.98 2.07 28.49
N ASN A 72 8.10 3.17 29.23
CA ASN A 72 9.25 4.06 29.15
C ASN A 72 10.55 3.34 29.57
N GLU A 73 10.52 2.56 30.66
CA GLU A 73 11.67 1.77 31.10
C GLU A 73 12.12 0.77 30.03
N ALA A 74 11.18 0.10 29.36
CA ALA A 74 11.49 -0.84 28.27
C ALA A 74 12.12 -0.12 27.07
N ILE A 75 11.63 1.07 26.71
CA ILE A 75 12.18 1.90 25.63
C ILE A 75 13.62 2.33 25.96
N GLU A 76 13.87 2.80 27.18
CA GLU A 76 15.20 3.23 27.65
C GLU A 76 16.20 2.07 27.62
N LYS A 77 15.83 0.89 28.14
CA LYS A 77 16.69 -0.31 28.10
C LYS A 77 16.99 -0.75 26.67
N GLY A 78 16.01 -0.69 25.77
CA GLY A 78 16.21 -1.01 24.37
C GLY A 78 17.18 -0.07 23.67
N TRP A 79 17.07 1.24 23.92
CA TRP A 79 18.03 2.23 23.43
C TRP A 79 19.44 1.98 23.96
N ALA A 80 19.57 1.61 25.23
CA ALA A 80 20.84 1.31 25.88
C ALA A 80 21.45 -0.05 25.49
N GLY A 81 20.75 -0.88 24.71
CA GLY A 81 21.20 -2.24 24.35
C GLY A 81 21.16 -3.23 25.52
N GLN A 82 20.27 -3.03 26.47
CA GLN A 82 20.15 -3.81 27.72
C GLN A 82 18.91 -4.72 27.76
N LEU A 83 18.25 -4.91 26.61
CA LEU A 83 17.12 -5.84 26.42
C LEU A 83 17.60 -7.23 26.00
#